data_AF-A0A564ZAD0-F1
#
_entry.id   AF-A0A564ZAD0-F1
#
_cell.length_a   1.000
_cell.length_b   1.000
_cell.length_c   1.000
_cell.angle_alpha   90.00
_cell.angle_beta   90.00
_cell.angle_gamma   90.00
#
_symmetry.space_group_name_H-M   'P 1'
#
loop_
_entity.id
_entity.type
_entity.pdbx_description
1 polymer ?
#
loop_
_entity_poly.entity_id
_entity_poly.type
_entity_poly.pdbx_seq_one_letter_code
_entity_poly.pdbx_strand_id
1 'polypeptide(L)'
;MEEVFGQDFSFFNVYLNCLKLAIEQDEDLYDFARVVNFHCDRFRSSTLTEEQFRCLIFISGLQTKPCLPLRTRLFKLMEENPNPKLRETVRE
;
A
#
# COMPACT_ATOMS: atom_id res chain seq x y z
N MET A 1 6.09 -24.89 -17.28
CA MET A 1 6.95 -23.69 -17.25
C MET A 1 6.57 -22.98 -15.96
N GLU A 2 7.55 -22.85 -15.08
CA GLU A 2 7.41 -22.48 -13.66
C GLU A 2 6.80 -21.08 -13.46
N GLU A 3 5.56 -20.99 -12.98
CA GLU A 3 5.06 -19.78 -12.30
C GLU A 3 5.53 -19.85 -10.84
N VAL A 4 6.79 -19.45 -10.65
CA VAL A 4 7.45 -19.43 -9.35
C VAL A 4 7.51 -17.96 -8.90
N PHE A 5 6.71 -17.62 -7.88
CA PHE A 5 6.61 -16.32 -7.16
C PHE A 5 5.74 -15.20 -7.75
N GLY A 6 4.56 -15.51 -8.26
CA GLY A 6 3.45 -14.56 -8.18
C GLY A 6 2.83 -14.63 -6.79
N GLN A 7 3.39 -13.98 -5.76
CA GLN A 7 2.52 -13.63 -4.62
C GLN A 7 1.45 -12.71 -5.21
N ASP A 8 0.20 -13.17 -5.21
CA ASP A 8 -0.98 -12.36 -5.54
C ASP A 8 -1.09 -11.26 -4.48
N PHE A 9 -0.25 -10.25 -4.60
CA PHE A 9 -0.34 -9.06 -3.79
C PHE A 9 -1.60 -8.35 -4.21
N SER A 10 -2.49 -8.14 -3.25
CA SER A 10 -3.66 -7.32 -3.48
C SER A 10 -3.27 -5.95 -3.99
N PHE A 11 -4.18 -5.33 -4.73
CA PHE A 11 -4.05 -3.96 -5.20
C PHE A 11 -3.67 -3.03 -4.03
N PHE A 12 -4.32 -3.15 -2.87
CA PHE A 12 -4.00 -2.32 -1.71
C PHE A 12 -2.61 -2.58 -1.13
N ASN A 13 -2.12 -3.82 -1.11
CA ASN A 13 -0.77 -4.12 -0.61
C ASN A 13 0.29 -3.38 -1.42
N VAL A 14 0.10 -3.31 -2.74
CA VAL A 14 1.09 -2.69 -3.60
C VAL A 14 1.09 -1.17 -3.45
N TYR A 15 -0.07 -0.52 -3.40
CA TYR A 15 -0.13 0.93 -3.12
C TYR A 15 0.43 1.26 -1.73
N LEU A 16 0.15 0.41 -0.74
CA LEU A 16 0.72 0.58 0.59
C LEU A 16 2.25 0.46 0.59
N ASN A 17 2.82 -0.35 -0.30
CA ASN A 17 4.28 -0.45 -0.47
C ASN A 17 4.85 0.73 -1.26
N CYS A 18 4.16 1.21 -2.30
CA CYS A 18 4.53 2.45 -2.99
C CYS A 18 4.61 3.64 -2.03
N LEU A 19 3.66 3.75 -1.09
CA LEU A 19 3.63 4.80 -0.08
C LEU A 19 4.78 4.71 0.95
N LYS A 20 5.53 3.60 0.99
CA LYS A 20 6.70 3.43 1.86
C LYS A 20 8.02 3.60 1.12
N LEU A 21 7.99 3.78 -0.20
CA LEU A 21 9.21 4.02 -0.96
C LEU A 21 9.87 5.30 -0.43
N ALA A 22 11.13 5.16 -0.05
CA ALA A 22 11.99 6.22 0.39
C ALA A 22 13.34 6.02 -0.28
N ILE A 23 13.94 7.11 -0.76
CA ILE A 23 15.27 7.08 -1.34
C ILE A 23 16.28 6.66 -0.27
N GLU A 24 17.20 5.75 -0.62
CA GLU A 24 18.29 5.35 0.28
C GLU A 24 19.45 6.37 0.25
N GLN A 25 20.34 6.33 1.25
CA GLN A 25 21.39 7.37 1.41
C GLN A 25 22.35 7.49 0.22
N ASP A 26 22.56 6.41 -0.55
CA ASP A 26 23.48 6.35 -1.67
C ASP A 26 22.79 6.02 -3.01
N GLU A 27 21.45 6.06 -3.05
CA GLU A 27 20.67 5.76 -4.26
C GLU A 27 20.62 6.98 -5.19
N ASP A 28 20.91 6.78 -6.47
CA ASP A 28 20.77 7.83 -7.48
C ASP A 28 19.29 8.10 -7.78
N LEU A 29 18.95 9.38 -7.98
CA LEU A 29 17.57 9.81 -8.25
C LEU A 29 16.97 9.16 -9.51
N TYR A 30 17.79 8.87 -10.51
CA TYR A 30 17.36 8.21 -11.73
C TYR A 30 16.96 6.75 -11.47
N ASP A 31 17.73 6.03 -10.65
CA ASP A 31 17.42 4.66 -10.27
C ASP A 31 16.19 4.61 -9.37
N PHE A 32 16.08 5.52 -8.40
CA PHE A 32 14.88 5.66 -7.59
C PHE A 32 13.63 5.96 -8.44
N ALA A 33 13.74 6.85 -9.43
CA ALA A 33 12.65 7.13 -10.36
C ALA A 33 12.25 5.91 -11.21
N ARG A 34 13.21 5.04 -11.57
CA ARG A 34 12.91 3.77 -12.25
C ARG A 34 12.11 2.83 -11.34
N VAL A 35 12.47 2.73 -10.07
CA VAL A 35 11.73 1.93 -9.07
C VAL A 35 10.30 2.45 -8.93
N VAL A 36 10.11 3.77 -8.76
CA VAL A 36 8.78 4.39 -8.69
C VAL A 36 7.94 4.06 -9.94
N ASN A 37 8.50 4.25 -11.13
CA ASN A 37 7.81 3.96 -12.39
C ASN A 37 7.44 2.47 -12.52
N PHE A 38 8.36 1.56 -12.17
CA PHE A 38 8.10 0.12 -12.20
C PHE A 38 6.95 -0.27 -11.26
N HIS A 39 6.93 0.28 -10.05
CA HIS A 39 5.86 0.05 -9.09
C HIS A 39 4.51 0.64 -9.56
N CYS A 40 4.49 1.81 -10.20
CA CYS A 40 3.25 2.43 -10.68
C CYS A 40 2.73 1.80 -11.99
N ASP A 41 3.60 1.42 -12.92
CA ASP A 41 3.21 0.88 -14.23
C ASP A 41 2.48 -0.45 -14.13
N ARG A 42 2.78 -1.24 -13.09
CA ARG A 42 2.12 -2.52 -12.81
C ARG A 42 0.61 -2.38 -12.48
N PHE A 43 0.09 -1.16 -12.28
CA PHE A 43 -1.31 -0.91 -11.87
C PHE A 43 -2.03 0.15 -12.71
N ARG A 44 -1.54 0.49 -13.91
CA ARG A 44 -2.15 1.52 -14.79
C ARG A 44 -3.65 1.34 -15.05
N SER A 45 -4.21 0.15 -14.84
CA SER A 45 -5.63 -0.17 -15.09
C SER A 45 -6.57 0.05 -13.89
N SER A 46 -6.06 0.34 -12.70
CA SER A 46 -6.89 0.40 -11.47
C SER A 46 -6.79 1.76 -10.77
N THR A 47 -7.96 2.39 -10.57
CA THR A 47 -8.10 3.70 -9.95
C THR A 47 -8.60 3.53 -8.51
N LEU A 48 -7.91 4.16 -7.56
CA LEU A 48 -8.38 4.25 -6.18
C LEU A 48 -9.50 5.28 -6.06
N THR A 49 -10.51 4.98 -5.25
CA THR A 49 -11.43 6.01 -4.76
C THR A 49 -10.72 6.92 -3.74
N GLU A 50 -11.26 8.11 -3.53
CA GLU A 50 -10.71 9.05 -2.55
C GLU A 50 -10.63 8.44 -1.14
N GLU A 51 -11.65 7.69 -0.71
CA GLU A 51 -11.64 7.06 0.61
C GLU A 51 -10.66 5.89 0.72
N GLN A 52 -10.51 5.09 -0.34
CA GLN A 52 -9.46 4.07 -0.38
C GLN A 52 -8.07 4.70 -0.25
N PHE A 53 -7.83 5.83 -0.93
CA PHE A 53 -6.57 6.55 -0.84
C PHE A 53 -6.33 7.13 0.56
N ARG A 54 -7.35 7.74 1.19
CA ARG A 54 -7.28 8.22 2.59
C ARG A 54 -6.95 7.09 3.57
N CYS A 55 -7.57 5.92 3.41
CA CYS A 55 -7.30 4.75 4.24
C CYS A 55 -5.87 4.24 4.05
N LEU A 56 -5.36 4.20 2.81
CA LEU A 56 -3.98 3.80 2.53
C LEU A 56 -2.95 4.73 3.18
N ILE A 57 -3.16 6.05 3.12
CA ILE A 57 -2.32 7.04 3.80
C ILE A 57 -2.34 6.81 5.32
N PHE A 58 -3.52 6.58 5.90
CA PHE A 58 -3.63 6.32 7.33
C PHE A 58 -2.87 5.05 7.73
N ILE A 59 -3.06 3.95 7.01
CA ILE A 59 -2.38 2.67 7.25
C ILE A 59 -0.87 2.79 7.04
N SER A 60 -0.41 3.58 6.06
CA SER A 60 1.03 3.76 5.79
C SER A 60 1.74 4.50 6.92
N GLY A 61 1.04 5.36 7.66
CA GLY A 61 1.53 6.05 8.85
C GLY A 61 1.62 5.18 10.12
N LEU A 62 0.96 4.02 10.16
CA LEU A 62 0.97 3.10 11.31
C LEU A 62 2.25 2.22 11.34
N GLN A 63 3.41 2.86 11.43
CA GLN A 63 4.72 2.20 11.34
C GLN A 63 5.32 1.79 12.70
N THR A 64 4.82 2.37 13.80
CA THR A 64 5.34 2.08 15.14
C THR A 64 4.89 0.70 15.62
N LYS A 65 5.73 0.02 16.43
CA LYS A 65 5.45 -1.31 16.97
C LYS A 65 4.04 -1.45 17.62
N PRO A 66 3.57 -0.48 18.44
CA PRO A 66 2.23 -0.55 19.04
C PRO A 66 1.10 -0.49 18.01
N CYS A 67 1.33 0.12 16.85
CA CYS A 67 0.33 0.31 15.81
C CYS A 67 0.28 -0.84 14.79
N LEU A 68 1.23 -1.78 14.81
CA LEU A 68 1.28 -2.89 13.85
C LEU A 68 0.02 -3.79 13.90
N PRO A 69 -0.55 -4.15 15.07
CA PRO A 69 -1.78 -4.95 15.09
C PRO A 69 -2.97 -4.22 14.45
N LEU A 70 -3.10 -2.93 14.73
CA LEU A 70 -4.13 -2.07 14.13
C LEU A 70 -3.94 -1.98 12.61
N ARG A 71 -2.70 -1.77 12.16
CA ARG A 71 -2.35 -1.73 10.73
C ARG A 71 -2.78 -3.00 10.00
N THR A 72 -2.46 -4.17 10.54
CA THR A 72 -2.84 -5.47 9.94
C THR A 72 -4.36 -5.65 9.88
N ARG A 73 -5.07 -5.26 10.95
CA ARG A 73 -6.54 -5.32 11.00
C ARG A 73 -7.20 -4.42 9.95
N LEU A 74 -6.76 -3.17 9.86
CA LEU A 74 -7.27 -2.19 8.89
C LEU A 74 -6.98 -2.61 7.46
N PHE A 75 -5.79 -3.16 7.21
CA PHE A 75 -5.42 -3.68 5.91
C PHE A 75 -6.37 -4.81 5.49
N LYS A 76 -6.60 -5.80 6.37
CA LYS A 76 -7.55 -6.89 6.11
C LYS A 76 -8.97 -6.38 5.87
N LEU A 77 -9.41 -5.36 6.60
CA LEU A 77 -10.72 -4.75 6.39
C LEU A 77 -10.86 -4.10 5.01
N MET A 78 -9.80 -3.49 4.48
CA MET A 78 -9.79 -2.93 3.13
C MET A 78 -9.84 -4.00 2.03
N GLU A 79 -9.22 -5.16 2.27
CA GLU A 79 -9.30 -6.31 1.37
C GLU A 79 -10.73 -6.87 1.30
N GLU A 80 -11.40 -6.98 2.46
CA GLU A 80 -12.74 -7.56 2.59
C GLU A 80 -13.85 -6.57 2.19
N ASN A 81 -13.66 -5.29 2.49
CA ASN A 81 -14.56 -4.20 2.14
C ASN A 81 -13.79 -3.11 1.39
N PRO A 82 -13.89 -3.03 0.06
CA PRO A 82 -13.13 -2.09 -0.75
C PRO A 82 -13.54 -0.63 -0.54
N ASN A 83 -14.59 -0.30 0.22
CA ASN A 83 -14.96 1.09 0.47
C ASN A 83 -15.24 1.37 1.97
N PRO A 84 -14.26 1.14 2.87
CA PRO A 84 -14.45 1.40 4.28
C PRO A 84 -14.31 2.89 4.55
N LYS A 85 -15.19 3.47 5.36
CA LYS A 85 -15.00 4.87 5.80
C LYS A 85 -13.96 4.89 6.91
N LEU A 86 -12.91 5.68 6.75
CA LEU A 86 -11.83 5.80 7.73
C LEU A 86 -12.34 6.00 9.18
N ARG A 87 -13.40 6.80 9.34
CA ARG A 87 -14.03 7.08 10.64
C ARG A 87 -14.67 5.85 11.30
N GLU A 88 -15.18 4.92 10.51
CA GLU A 88 -15.77 3.66 10.98
C GLU A 88 -14.67 2.67 11.37
N THR A 89 -13.53 2.71 10.68
CA THR A 89 -12.40 1.79 10.93
C THR A 89 -11.58 2.06 12.19
N VAL A 90 -11.66 3.28 12.75
CA VAL A 90 -10.88 3.71 13.94
C VAL A 90 -11.69 3.61 15.24
N ARG A 91 -13.00 3.34 15.17
CA ARG A 91 -13.94 3.41 16.30
C ARG A 91 -14.14 2.13 17.10
N GLU A 92 -13.41 1.05 16.80
CA GLU A 92 -13.49 -0.23 17.52
C GLU A 92 -12.28 -0.52 18.40
#